data_AF-A0A953LMP8-F1
#
_entry.id   AF-A0A953LMP8-F1
#
_cell.length_a   1.000
_cell.length_b   1.000
_cell.length_c   1.000
_cell.angle_alpha   90.00
_cell.angle_beta   90.00
_cell.angle_gamma   90.00
#
_symmetry.space_group_name_H-M   'P 1'
#
loop_
_entity.id
_entity.type
_entity.pdbx_description
1 polymer ?
#
loop_
_entity_poly.entity_id
_entity_poly.type
_entity_poly.pdbx_seq_one_letter_code
_entity_poly.pdbx_strand_id
1 'polypeptide(L)' 'LAELYDPLTMPPALVKAHQRLDKAVDAAYGYKGKPTDAERVAFLFELYQKYTSLFQAEGSGRKRGKRAKRE' A
#
# COMPACT_ATOMS: atom_id res chain seq x y z
N LEU A 1 8.99 0.26 -26.95
CA LEU A 1 8.53 -0.15 -25.59
C LEU A 1 7.04 -0.43 -25.56
N ALA A 2 6.18 0.46 -26.06
CA ALA A 2 4.71 0.26 -26.07
C ALA A 2 4.28 -1.09 -26.69
N GLU A 3 4.90 -1.50 -27.80
CA GLU A 3 4.64 -2.78 -28.46
C GLU A 3 4.88 -4.01 -27.55
N LEU A 4 5.82 -3.93 -26.60
CA LEU A 4 6.10 -5.03 -25.67
C LEU A 4 5.11 -5.08 -24.50
N TYR A 5 4.26 -4.07 -24.32
CA TYR A 5 3.34 -3.95 -23.21
C TYR A 5 1.87 -3.97 -23.62
N ASP A 6 1.56 -4.17 -24.89
CA ASP A 6 0.21 -4.50 -25.33
C ASP A 6 -0.17 -5.88 -24.75
N PRO A 7 -1.25 -5.99 -23.94
CA PRO A 7 -1.65 -7.24 -23.30
C PRO A 7 -1.91 -8.40 -24.27
N LEU A 8 -2.26 -8.11 -25.53
CA LEU A 8 -2.55 -9.14 -26.53
C LEU A 8 -1.28 -9.66 -27.23
N THR A 9 -0.22 -8.86 -27.24
CA THR A 9 1.01 -9.17 -27.99
C THR A 9 2.26 -9.26 -27.10
N MET A 10 2.12 -9.05 -25.79
CA MET A 10 3.23 -9.15 -24.83
C MET A 10 3.91 -10.52 -24.91
N PRO A 11 5.25 -10.57 -25.12
CA PRO A 11 5.97 -11.82 -25.21
C PRO A 11 5.84 -12.66 -23.92
N PRO A 12 5.65 -14.00 -24.01
CA PRO A 12 5.46 -14.85 -22.82
C PRO A 12 6.61 -14.79 -21.80
N ALA A 13 7.84 -14.55 -22.25
CA ALA A 13 8.98 -14.37 -21.38
C ALA A 13 8.84 -13.10 -20.50
N LEU A 14 8.30 -12.02 -21.09
CA LEU A 14 8.07 -10.76 -20.39
C LEU A 14 6.90 -10.88 -19.41
N VAL A 15 5.81 -11.54 -19.80
CA VAL A 15 4.69 -11.86 -18.88
C VAL A 15 5.20 -12.62 -17.65
N LYS A 16 6.01 -13.66 -17.84
CA LYS A 16 6.60 -14.44 -16.74
C LYS A 16 7.54 -13.61 -15.88
N ALA A 17 8.28 -12.67 -16.45
CA ALA A 17 9.14 -11.77 -15.71
C ALA A 17 8.32 -10.84 -14.79
N HIS A 18 7.23 -10.24 -15.30
CA HIS A 18 6.32 -9.42 -14.50
C HIS A 18 5.64 -10.22 -13.40
N GLN A 19 5.17 -11.44 -13.66
CA GLN A 19 4.58 -12.30 -12.63
C GLN A 19 5.57 -12.64 -11.50
N ARG A 20 6.86 -12.78 -11.81
CA ARG A 20 7.91 -12.99 -10.80
C ARG A 20 8.17 -11.73 -9.99
N LEU A 21 8.20 -10.58 -10.68
CA LEU A 21 8.35 -9.27 -10.05
C LEU A 21 7.18 -9.01 -9.08
N ASP A 22 5.94 -9.20 -9.52
CA ASP A 22 4.74 -9.05 -8.69
C ASP A 22 4.82 -9.87 -7.40
N LYS A 23 5.23 -11.14 -7.49
CA LYS A 23 5.40 -12.00 -6.31
C LYS A 23 6.46 -11.47 -5.35
N ALA A 24 7.57 -10.94 -5.88
CA ALA A 24 8.64 -10.37 -5.05
C ALA A 24 8.18 -9.07 -4.38
N VAL A 25 7.43 -8.23 -5.09
CA VAL A 25 6.86 -6.98 -4.55
C VAL A 25 5.80 -7.29 -3.49
N ASP A 26 4.87 -8.20 -3.78
CA ASP A 26 3.85 -8.64 -2.82
C ASP A 26 4.52 -9.17 -1.54
N ALA A 27 5.59 -9.98 -1.67
CA ALA A 27 6.37 -10.45 -0.52
C ALA A 27 7.07 -9.32 0.24
N ALA A 28 7.66 -8.34 -0.46
CA ALA A 28 8.35 -7.20 0.16
C ALA A 28 7.40 -6.30 0.97
N TYR A 29 6.16 -6.13 0.50
CA TYR A 29 5.11 -5.42 1.23
C TYR A 29 4.39 -6.30 2.27
N GLY A 30 4.62 -7.61 2.26
CA GLY A 30 3.91 -8.55 3.12
C GLY A 30 2.43 -8.76 2.73
N TYR A 31 2.07 -8.50 1.47
CA TYR A 31 0.73 -8.70 0.93
C TYR A 31 0.40 -10.20 0.83
N LYS A 32 -0.74 -10.60 1.41
CA LYS A 32 -1.23 -12.00 1.42
C LYS A 32 -2.68 -12.14 0.94
N GLY A 33 -3.26 -11.07 0.39
CA GLY A 33 -4.62 -11.06 -0.15
C GLY A 33 -4.72 -11.74 -1.51
N LYS A 34 -5.91 -11.68 -2.14
CA LYS A 34 -6.09 -12.20 -3.49
C LYS A 34 -5.36 -11.32 -4.50
N PRO A 35 -4.88 -11.86 -5.63
CA PRO A 35 -4.19 -11.08 -6.67
C PRO A 35 -5.20 -10.32 -7.54
N THR A 36 -6.02 -9.47 -6.93
CA THR A 36 -6.96 -8.58 -7.62
C THR A 36 -6.56 -7.14 -7.38
N ASP A 37 -6.79 -6.29 -8.38
CA ASP A 37 -6.46 -4.86 -8.29
C ASP A 37 -7.18 -4.20 -7.12
N ALA A 38 -8.46 -4.55 -6.89
CA ALA A 38 -9.25 -4.00 -5.79
C ALA A 38 -8.65 -4.32 -4.41
N GLU A 39 -8.24 -5.57 -4.16
CA GLU A 39 -7.66 -5.95 -2.86
C GLU A 39 -6.26 -5.35 -2.67
N ARG A 40 -5.44 -5.29 -3.74
CA ARG A 40 -4.12 -4.64 -3.71
C ARG A 40 -4.25 -3.14 -3.42
N VAL A 41 -5.17 -2.44 -4.09
CA VAL A 41 -5.41 -1.01 -3.87
C VAL A 41 -5.88 -0.73 -2.45
N ALA A 42 -6.82 -1.52 -1.92
CA ALA A 42 -7.28 -1.38 -0.55
C ALA A 42 -6.12 -1.51 0.46
N PHE A 43 -5.29 -2.54 0.30
CA PHE A 43 -4.10 -2.74 1.13
C PHE A 43 -3.10 -1.56 1.06
N LEU A 44 -2.86 -1.03 -0.14
CA LEU A 44 -1.97 0.13 -0.32
C LEU A 44 -2.52 1.39 0.35
N PHE A 45 -3.84 1.63 0.32
CA PHE A 45 -4.45 2.75 1.03
C PHE A 45 -4.32 2.63 2.55
N GLU A 46 -4.43 1.42 3.12
CA GLU A 46 -4.17 1.20 4.54
C GLU A 46 -2.72 1.52 4.92
N LEU A 47 -1.74 1.08 4.11
CA LEU A 47 -0.33 1.41 4.31
C LEU A 47 -0.09 2.92 4.18
N TYR A 48 -0.68 3.54 3.16
CA TYR A 48 -0.61 4.98 2.98
C TYR A 48 -1.15 5.72 4.21
N GLN A 49 -2.32 5.35 4.74
CA GLN A 49 -2.89 5.96 5.94
C GLN A 49 -1.98 5.77 7.16
N LYS A 50 -1.40 4.57 7.34
CA LYS A 50 -0.43 4.30 8.42
C LYS A 50 0.81 5.19 8.32
N TYR A 51 1.38 5.37 7.13
CA TYR A 51 2.58 6.18 6.95
C TYR A 51 2.30 7.69 6.93
N THR A 52 1.13 8.12 6.44
CA THR A 52 0.77 9.55 6.37
C THR A 52 0.11 10.10 7.62
N SER A 53 -0.53 9.28 8.45
CA SER A 53 -1.06 9.71 9.74
C SER A 53 0.04 10.23 10.68
N LEU A 54 1.25 9.69 10.58
CA LEU A 54 2.43 10.19 11.30
C LEU A 54 2.82 11.61 10.87
N PHE A 55 2.60 11.97 9.60
CA PHE A 55 2.87 13.32 9.09
C PHE A 55 1.73 14.31 9.39
N GLN A 56 0.51 13.85 9.68
CA GLN A 56 -0.58 14.73 10.15
C GLN A 56 -0.58 14.95 11.67
N ALA A 57 0.16 14.14 12.43
CA ALA A 57 0.30 14.29 13.88
C ALA A 57 1.14 15.52 14.30
N GLU A 58 1.92 16.11 13.39
CA GLU A 58 2.60 17.41 13.63
C GLU A 58 1.61 18.61 13.67
N GLY A 59 0.31 18.39 13.42
CA GLY A 59 -0.72 19.43 13.44
C GLY A 59 -1.73 19.36 14.60
N SER A 60 -1.65 18.40 15.52
CA SER A 60 -2.62 18.30 16.63
C SER A 60 -2.00 18.03 18.00
N GLY A 61 -0.92 18.73 18.29
CA GLY A 61 -0.45 18.93 19.66
C GLY A 61 -1.34 19.90 20.44
N ARG A 62 -2.20 19.34 21.31
CA ARG A 62 -2.54 19.80 22.68
C ARG A 62 -3.85 20.58 22.93
N LYS A 63 -4.79 19.92 23.62
CA LYS A 63 -5.32 20.36 24.94
C LYS A 63 -5.54 19.15 25.85
N ARG A 64 -4.57 18.89 26.74
CA ARG A 64 -4.58 19.21 28.20
C ARG A 64 -5.49 18.30 29.01
N GLY A 65 -4.88 17.34 29.70
CA GLY A 65 -5.46 16.76 30.90
C GLY A 65 -5.89 17.87 31.88
N LYS A 66 -7.10 17.71 32.41
CA LYS A 66 -7.50 18.30 33.69
C LYS A 66 -7.88 17.16 34.61
N ARG A 67 -6.92 16.79 35.47
CA ARG A 67 -7.22 16.18 36.75
C ARG A 67 -7.61 17.34 37.69
N ALA A 68 -8.84 17.37 38.23
CA ALA A 68 -9.20 18.29 39.32
C ALA A 68 -10.41 17.79 40.15
N LYS A 69 -10.10 17.43 41.41
CA LYS A 69 -10.84 17.57 42.70
C LYS A 69 -12.27 16.97 42.82
N ARG A 70 -12.48 15.98 43.71
CA ARG A 70 -12.80 16.10 45.16
C ARG A 70 -14.11 16.86 45.41
N GLU A 71 -15.17 16.12 45.75
CA GLU A 71 -16.02 16.25 46.96
C GLU A 71 -16.83 14.96 47.15
#